data_AF-A0A1F6FJ78-F1
#
_entry.id   AF-A0A1F6FJ78-F1
#
_cell.length_a   1.000
_cell.length_b   1.000
_cell.length_c   1.000
_cell.angle_alpha   90.00
_cell.angle_beta   90.00
_cell.angle_gamma   90.00
#
_symmetry.space_group_name_H-M   'P 1'
#
loop_
_entity.id
_entity.type
_entity.pdbx_description
1 polymer ?
#
loop_
_entity_poly.entity_id
_entity_poly.type
_entity_poly.pdbx_seq_one_letter_code
_entity_poly.pdbx_strand_id
1 'polypeptide(L)'
;MDYQTFYASIEKPFFAPEPWVFGFAWGIIYPLIAIAFLYALYLASKRKISWSMVGVFGLNLIANLAFTPLQLGLPNQLYATFDIVVIVGTLAVLEWYLWKQSKTLFFLLLPYLLWGSFATVLQASIYFTNFV
;
A
#
# COMPACT_ATOMS: atom_id res chain seq x y z
N MET A 1 5.93 -9.29 -19.90
CA MET A 1 4.48 -9.39 -20.15
C MET A 1 3.86 -8.12 -19.60
N ASP A 2 3.05 -7.40 -20.38
CA ASP A 2 2.50 -6.10 -19.95
C ASP A 2 1.42 -6.29 -18.89
N TYR A 3 1.22 -5.32 -17.98
CA TYR A 3 0.23 -5.43 -16.88
C TYR A 3 -1.15 -5.79 -17.43
N GLN A 4 -1.57 -5.15 -18.54
CA GLN A 4 -2.85 -5.43 -19.19
C GLN A 4 -2.97 -6.88 -19.69
N THR A 5 -1.90 -7.45 -20.25
CA THR A 5 -1.92 -8.82 -20.78
C THR A 5 -1.99 -9.85 -19.66
N PHE A 6 -1.25 -9.60 -18.56
CA PHE A 6 -1.35 -10.42 -17.35
C PHE A 6 -2.74 -10.27 -16.71
N TYR A 7 -3.25 -9.05 -16.55
CA TYR A 7 -4.56 -8.78 -15.93
C TYR A 7 -5.74 -9.30 -16.75
N ALA A 8 -5.55 -9.54 -18.05
CA ALA A 8 -6.54 -10.16 -18.92
C ALA A 8 -6.53 -11.70 -18.86
N SER A 9 -5.41 -12.33 -18.46
CA SER A 9 -5.28 -13.79 -18.45
C SER A 9 -5.73 -14.46 -17.14
N ILE A 10 -6.01 -13.69 -16.10
CA ILE A 10 -6.42 -14.18 -14.76
C ILE A 10 -7.94 -14.05 -14.59
N GLU A 11 -8.56 -15.07 -13.98
CA GLU A 11 -9.95 -14.98 -13.56
C GLU A 11 -10.07 -13.93 -12.45
N LYS A 12 -10.91 -12.93 -12.71
CA LYS A 12 -11.09 -11.76 -11.85
C LYS A 12 -12.35 -11.92 -11.02
N PRO A 13 -12.30 -11.60 -9.71
CA PRO A 13 -13.52 -11.53 -8.91
C PRO A 13 -14.41 -10.37 -9.40
N PHE A 14 -15.72 -10.47 -9.14
CA PHE A 14 -16.72 -9.49 -9.63
C PHE A 14 -16.48 -8.04 -9.17
N PHE A 15 -15.67 -7.84 -8.12
CA PHE A 15 -15.32 -6.52 -7.57
C PHE A 15 -13.97 -5.98 -8.06
N ALA A 16 -13.28 -6.69 -8.96
CA ALA A 16 -12.03 -6.21 -9.55
C ALA A 16 -12.29 -4.94 -10.37
N PRO A 17 -11.65 -3.80 -10.05
CA PRO A 17 -11.90 -2.56 -10.74
C PRO A 17 -11.19 -2.55 -12.10
N GLU A 18 -11.63 -1.65 -12.99
CA GLU A 18 -10.98 -1.47 -14.28
C GLU A 18 -9.54 -0.94 -14.11
N PRO A 19 -8.61 -1.24 -15.03
CA PRO A 19 -7.20 -0.86 -14.92
C PRO A 19 -6.94 0.62 -14.66
N TRP A 20 -7.78 1.52 -15.20
CA TRP A 20 -7.63 2.96 -15.02
C TRP A 20 -7.89 3.42 -13.57
N VAL A 21 -8.70 2.68 -12.80
CA VAL A 21 -9.02 2.99 -11.40
C VAL A 21 -7.77 2.90 -10.53
N PHE A 22 -6.87 1.95 -10.83
CA PHE A 22 -5.58 1.84 -10.14
C PHE A 22 -4.74 3.08 -10.34
N GLY A 23 -4.62 3.56 -11.60
CA GLY A 23 -3.89 4.78 -11.92
C GLY A 23 -4.47 6.01 -11.22
N PHE A 24 -5.79 6.14 -11.21
CA PHE A 24 -6.49 7.24 -10.54
C PHE A 24 -6.28 7.23 -9.02
N ALA A 25 -6.46 6.08 -8.38
CA ALA A 25 -6.28 5.94 -6.93
C ALA A 25 -4.85 6.28 -6.50
N TRP A 26 -3.84 5.71 -7.17
CA TRP A 26 -2.44 6.02 -6.89
C TRP A 26 -2.08 7.48 -7.20
N GLY A 27 -2.70 8.08 -8.21
CA GLY A 27 -2.54 9.51 -8.52
C GLY A 27 -2.97 10.43 -7.37
N ILE A 28 -3.91 10.01 -6.53
CA ILE A 28 -4.34 10.76 -5.33
C ILE A 28 -3.51 10.36 -4.10
N ILE A 29 -3.24 9.06 -3.94
CA ILE A 29 -2.57 8.50 -2.76
C ILE A 29 -1.11 8.93 -2.69
N TYR A 30 -0.36 8.92 -3.79
CA TYR A 30 1.06 9.30 -3.77
C TYR A 30 1.31 10.74 -3.31
N PRO A 31 0.57 11.77 -3.79
CA PRO A 31 0.65 13.12 -3.24
C PRO A 31 0.35 13.18 -1.73
N LEU A 32 -0.68 12.47 -1.27
CA LEU A 32 -1.04 12.43 0.16
C LEU A 32 0.07 11.81 1.00
N ILE A 33 0.65 10.70 0.55
CA ILE A 33 1.78 10.06 1.21
C ILE A 33 3.00 10.99 1.24
N ALA A 34 3.30 11.69 0.14
CA ALA A 34 4.43 12.63 0.08
C ALA A 34 4.24 13.78 1.09
N ILE A 35 3.04 14.36 1.15
CA ILE A 35 2.69 15.40 2.13
C ILE A 35 2.80 14.85 3.56
N ALA A 36 2.27 13.65 3.81
CA ALA A 36 2.35 13.00 5.12
C ALA A 36 3.81 12.75 5.54
N PHE A 37 4.67 12.31 4.62
CA PHE A 37 6.08 12.03 4.91
C PHE A 37 6.87 13.30 5.23
N LEU A 38 6.67 14.37 4.45
CA LEU A 38 7.26 15.68 4.73
C LEU A 38 6.78 16.23 6.08
N TYR A 39 5.49 16.08 6.38
CA TYR A 39 4.93 16.51 7.66
C TYR A 39 5.46 15.66 8.84
N ALA A 40 5.66 14.37 8.65
CA ALA A 40 6.29 13.49 9.64
C ALA A 40 7.74 13.92 9.92
N LEU A 41 8.54 14.24 8.89
CA LEU A 41 9.88 14.79 9.04
C LEU A 41 9.88 16.10 9.85
N TYR A 42 8.94 17.00 9.55
CA TYR A 42 8.77 18.25 10.29
C TYR A 42 8.44 18.00 11.77
N LEU A 43 7.51 17.08 12.06
CA LEU A 43 7.14 16.72 13.44
C LEU A 43 8.30 16.05 14.19
N ALA A 44 9.11 15.23 13.51
CA ALA A 44 10.28 14.59 14.09
C ALA A 44 11.38 15.61 14.44
N SER A 45 11.60 16.60 13.57
CA SER A 45 12.49 17.74 13.85
C SER A 45 12.03 18.55 15.07
N LYS A 46 10.72 18.68 15.28
CA LYS A 46 10.12 19.30 16.48
C LYS A 46 10.03 18.37 17.69
N ARG A 47 10.60 17.16 17.63
CA ARG A 47 10.55 16.12 18.68
C ARG A 47 9.12 15.73 19.10
N LYS A 48 8.12 15.94 18.24
CA LYS A 48 6.72 15.55 18.49
C LYS A 48 6.45 14.08 18.14
N ILE A 49 7.22 13.53 17.21
CA ILE A 49 7.25 12.10 16.86
C ILE A 49 8.70 11.60 16.84
N SER A 50 8.90 10.30 16.98
CA SER A 50 10.24 9.70 16.94
C SER A 50 10.77 9.59 15.50
N TRP A 51 12.07 9.80 15.31
CA TRP A 51 12.76 9.52 14.04
C TRP A 51 12.65 8.05 13.62
N SER A 52 12.54 7.13 14.58
CA SER A 52 12.29 5.71 14.28
C SER A 52 10.97 5.49 13.55
N MET A 53 9.93 6.27 13.88
CA MET A 53 8.63 6.18 13.21
C MET A 53 8.71 6.67 11.75
N VAL A 54 9.49 7.72 11.50
CA VAL A 54 9.75 8.18 10.13
C VAL A 54 10.52 7.10 9.34
N GLY A 55 11.48 6.42 9.98
CA GLY A 55 12.18 5.28 9.39
C GLY A 55 11.25 4.13 9.01
N VAL A 56 10.33 3.74 9.90
CA VAL A 56 9.31 2.72 9.61
C VAL A 56 8.40 3.14 8.45
N PHE A 57 7.99 4.41 8.42
CA PHE A 57 7.17 4.93 7.32
C PHE A 57 7.93 4.91 5.98
N GLY A 58 9.21 5.29 5.97
CA GLY A 58 10.06 5.18 4.78
C GLY A 58 10.24 3.74 4.31
N LEU A 59 10.43 2.79 5.24
CA LEU A 59 10.49 1.36 4.92
C LEU A 59 9.18 0.84 4.31
N ASN A 60 8.04 1.24 4.85
CA ASN A 60 6.73 0.88 4.31
C ASN A 60 6.56 1.40 2.87
N LEU A 61 7.03 2.63 2.59
CA LEU A 61 6.99 3.21 1.25
C LEU A 61 7.85 2.40 0.26
N ILE A 62 9.05 2.03 0.66
CA ILE A 62 9.96 1.23 -0.17
C ILE A 62 9.35 -0.15 -0.46
N ALA A 63 8.78 -0.80 0.56
CA ALA A 63 8.06 -2.05 0.38
C ALA A 63 6.89 -1.89 -0.60
N ASN A 64 6.12 -0.80 -0.49
CA ASN A 64 5.03 -0.52 -1.42
C ASN A 64 5.49 -0.35 -2.88
N LEU A 65 6.64 0.31 -3.10
CA LEU A 65 7.23 0.42 -4.43
C LEU A 65 7.75 -0.93 -4.95
N ALA A 66 8.19 -1.82 -4.07
CA ALA A 66 8.63 -3.17 -4.42
C ALA A 66 7.46 -4.12 -4.77
N PHE A 67 6.24 -3.84 -4.32
CA PHE A 67 5.06 -4.66 -4.61
C PHE A 67 4.78 -4.80 -6.12
N THR A 68 4.79 -3.71 -6.88
CA THR A 68 4.50 -3.73 -8.33
C THR A 68 5.43 -4.65 -9.13
N PRO A 69 6.77 -4.57 -8.99
CA PRO A 69 7.67 -5.50 -9.67
C PRO A 69 7.57 -6.93 -9.12
N LEU A 70 7.22 -7.15 -7.85
CA LEU A 70 6.97 -8.49 -7.32
C LEU A 70 5.71 -9.12 -7.93
N GLN A 71 4.65 -8.33 -8.14
CA GLN A 71 3.39 -8.80 -8.72
C GLN A 71 3.53 -9.15 -10.22
N LEU A 72 4.32 -8.39 -10.98
CA LEU A 72 4.49 -8.57 -12.42
C LEU A 72 5.71 -9.40 -12.82
N GLY A 73 6.74 -9.40 -11.99
CA GLY A 73 8.04 -10.00 -12.31
C GLY A 73 8.19 -11.44 -11.85
N LEU A 74 7.37 -11.91 -10.91
CA LEU A 74 7.47 -13.27 -10.38
C LEU A 74 6.32 -14.16 -10.88
N PRO A 75 6.62 -15.41 -11.29
CA PRO A 75 5.59 -16.39 -11.66
C PRO A 75 4.79 -16.92 -10.47
N ASN A 76 5.20 -16.63 -9.23
CA ASN A 76 4.53 -17.09 -8.02
C ASN A 76 3.88 -15.92 -7.26
N GLN A 77 2.56 -15.81 -7.40
CA GLN A 77 1.73 -14.78 -6.76
C GLN A 77 1.67 -14.86 -5.22
N LEU A 78 2.17 -15.94 -4.59
CA LEU A 78 2.27 -16.03 -3.12
C LEU A 78 3.13 -14.90 -2.54
N TYR A 79 4.26 -14.58 -3.16
CA TYR A 79 5.19 -13.58 -2.64
C TYR A 79 4.57 -12.18 -2.68
N ALA A 80 3.85 -11.84 -3.75
CA ALA A 80 3.10 -10.60 -3.84
C ALA A 80 1.98 -10.52 -2.80
N THR A 81 1.29 -11.65 -2.56
CA THR A 81 0.23 -11.72 -1.54
C THR A 81 0.78 -11.54 -0.12
N PHE A 82 1.95 -12.11 0.18
CA PHE A 82 2.58 -11.92 1.48
C PHE A 82 3.09 -10.49 1.66
N ASP A 83 3.72 -9.93 0.63
CA ASP A 83 4.25 -8.55 0.65
C ASP A 83 3.15 -7.52 0.91
N ILE A 84 2.01 -7.62 0.22
CA ILE A 84 0.91 -6.67 0.44
C ILE A 84 0.30 -6.75 1.84
N VAL A 85 0.22 -7.95 2.42
CA VAL A 85 -0.23 -8.14 3.80
C VAL A 85 0.76 -7.50 4.78
N VAL A 86 2.06 -7.63 4.54
CA VAL A 86 3.09 -6.99 5.35
C VAL A 86 3.03 -5.46 5.23
N ILE A 87 2.84 -4.92 4.02
CA ILE A 87 2.70 -3.48 3.80
C ILE A 87 1.48 -2.93 4.53
N VAL A 88 0.30 -3.55 4.38
CA VAL A 88 -0.92 -3.10 5.03
C VAL A 88 -0.84 -3.26 6.55
N GLY A 89 -0.28 -4.37 7.03
CA GLY A 89 -0.08 -4.62 8.46
C GLY A 89 0.85 -3.59 9.10
N THR A 90 1.99 -3.31 8.48
CA THR A 90 2.94 -2.30 8.99
C THR A 90 2.36 -0.89 8.92
N LEU A 91 1.58 -0.57 7.89
CA LEU A 91 0.89 0.71 7.77
C LEU A 91 -0.20 0.88 8.85
N ALA A 92 -1.01 -0.15 9.10
CA ALA A 92 -2.03 -0.13 10.14
C ALA A 92 -1.42 0.08 11.54
N VAL A 93 -0.31 -0.58 11.83
CA VAL A 93 0.44 -0.38 13.09
C VAL A 93 0.96 1.07 13.17
N LEU A 94 1.50 1.62 12.08
CA LEU A 94 1.96 3.00 12.02
C LEU A 94 0.81 3.98 12.31
N GLU A 95 -0.34 3.81 11.66
CA GLU A 95 -1.52 4.63 11.87
C GLU A 95 -2.06 4.55 13.31
N TRP A 96 -2.04 3.37 13.93
CA TRP A 96 -2.46 3.20 15.31
C TRP A 96 -1.62 4.04 16.29
N TYR A 97 -0.30 4.09 16.09
CA TYR A 97 0.56 4.97 16.88
C TYR A 97 0.34 6.45 16.54
N LEU A 98 0.12 6.77 15.26
CA LEU A 98 -0.15 8.14 14.81
C LEU A 98 -1.48 8.68 15.32
N TRP A 99 -2.48 7.84 15.60
CA TRP A 99 -3.77 8.25 16.16
C TRP A 99 -3.61 9.10 17.43
N LYS A 100 -2.66 8.73 18.31
CA LYS A 100 -2.39 9.46 19.55
C LYS A 100 -1.41 10.62 19.37
N GLN A 101 -0.48 10.53 18.42
CA GLN A 101 0.60 11.51 18.25
C GLN A 101 0.25 12.66 17.29
N SER A 102 -0.47 12.36 16.20
CA SER A 102 -0.85 13.32 15.17
C SER A 102 -2.06 12.82 14.37
N LYS A 103 -3.25 13.31 14.73
CA LYS A 103 -4.49 13.02 13.99
C LYS A 103 -4.39 13.43 12.51
N THR A 104 -3.65 14.49 12.20
CA THR A 104 -3.43 14.94 10.82
C THR A 104 -2.71 13.88 9.99
N LEU A 105 -1.64 13.26 10.52
CA LEU A 105 -0.94 12.19 9.81
C LEU A 105 -1.82 10.96 9.63
N PHE A 106 -2.60 10.61 10.66
CA PHE A 106 -3.57 9.53 10.57
C PHE A 106 -4.56 9.75 9.41
N PHE A 107 -5.21 10.92 9.33
CA PHE A 107 -6.18 11.18 8.26
C PHE A 107 -5.55 11.29 6.87
N LEU A 108 -4.29 11.72 6.76
CA LEU A 108 -3.58 11.74 5.47
C LEU A 108 -3.24 10.34 4.96
N LEU A 109 -2.97 9.40 5.86
CA LEU A 109 -2.61 8.02 5.51
C LEU A 109 -3.84 7.10 5.41
N LEU A 110 -4.97 7.47 6.02
CA LEU A 110 -6.19 6.67 5.99
C LEU A 110 -6.62 6.25 4.56
N PRO A 111 -6.57 7.11 3.52
CA PRO A 111 -6.87 6.68 2.15
C PRO A 111 -5.90 5.61 1.63
N TYR A 112 -4.62 5.70 2.02
CA TYR A 112 -3.60 4.71 1.66
C TYR A 112 -3.89 3.35 2.34
N LEU A 113 -4.28 3.34 3.62
CA LEU A 113 -4.64 2.10 4.32
C LEU A 113 -5.89 1.45 3.73
N LEU A 114 -6.93 2.24 3.42
CA LEU A 114 -8.16 1.74 2.79
C LEU A 114 -7.87 1.11 1.43
N TRP A 115 -7.08 1.80 0.59
CA TRP A 115 -6.70 1.29 -0.72
C TRP A 115 -5.82 0.05 -0.63
N GLY A 116 -4.83 0.04 0.27
CA GLY A 116 -3.98 -1.13 0.51
C GLY A 116 -4.78 -2.34 0.98
N SER A 117 -5.75 -2.13 1.87
CA SER A 117 -6.64 -3.19 2.35
C SER A 117 -7.50 -3.78 1.22
N PHE A 118 -8.06 -2.90 0.37
CA PHE A 118 -8.78 -3.34 -0.83
C PHE A 118 -7.90 -4.15 -1.78
N ALA A 119 -6.69 -3.66 -2.06
CA ALA A 119 -5.73 -4.35 -2.91
C ALA A 119 -5.30 -5.70 -2.33
N THR A 120 -5.23 -5.83 -0.99
CA THR A 120 -4.95 -7.10 -0.31
C THR A 120 -6.05 -8.13 -0.55
N VAL A 121 -7.32 -7.73 -0.38
CA VAL A 121 -8.47 -8.61 -0.64
C VAL A 121 -8.52 -9.03 -2.11
N LEU A 122 -8.24 -8.10 -3.02
CA LEU A 122 -8.18 -8.39 -4.45
C LEU A 122 -7.05 -9.37 -4.79
N GLN A 123 -5.84 -9.15 -4.28
CA GLN A 123 -4.70 -10.02 -4.51
C GLN A 123 -4.91 -11.43 -3.92
N ALA A 124 -5.47 -11.51 -2.71
CA ALA A 124 -5.83 -12.78 -2.09
C ALA A 124 -6.91 -13.52 -2.90
N SER A 125 -7.92 -12.81 -3.40
CA SER A 125 -8.99 -13.40 -4.21
C SER A 125 -8.48 -13.93 -5.55
N ILE A 126 -7.59 -13.18 -6.22
CA ILE A 126 -6.92 -13.64 -7.44
C ILE A 126 -6.09 -14.90 -7.14
N TYR A 127 -5.37 -14.91 -6.02
CA TYR A 127 -4.58 -16.06 -5.60
C TYR A 127 -5.44 -17.32 -5.39
N PHE A 128 -6.52 -17.23 -4.60
CA PHE A 128 -7.41 -18.35 -4.33
C PHE A 128 -8.20 -18.84 -5.55
N THR A 129 -8.49 -17.96 -6.52
CA THR A 129 -9.30 -18.35 -7.69
C THR A 129 -8.46 -19.04 -8.77
N ASN A 130 -7.17 -18.72 -8.88
CA ASN A 130 -6.34 -19.15 -10.01
C ASN A 130 -5.18 -20.10 -9.64
N PHE A 131 -4.78 -20.15 -8.38
CA PHE A 131 -3.55 -20.85 -7.95
C PHE A 131 -3.76 -21.84 -6.81
N VAL A 132 -5.01 -22.02 -6.35
CA VAL A 132 -5.46 -23.04 -5.39
C VAL A 132 -6.51 -23.89 -6.07
#